data_AF-A0A829H3V4-F1
#
_entry.id   AF-A0A829H3V4-F1
#
_cell.length_a   1.000
_cell.length_b   1.000
_cell.length_c   1.000
_cell.angle_alpha   90.00
_cell.angle_beta   90.00
_cell.angle_gamma   90.00
#
_symmetry.space_group_name_H-M   'P 1'
#
loop_
_entity.id
_entity.type
_entity.pdbx_description
1 polymer ?
#
loop_
_entity_poly.entity_id
_entity_poly.type
_entity_poly.pdbx_seq_one_letter_code
_entity_poly.pdbx_strand_id
1 'polypeptide(L)'
;NGVGQLRYDYQHNTYVTYPLGFAKTVTLPKADQARVRSLLTQANQTETQATLVKALGQVDRLIGGQSAYSSQNIQGFASRPMTKAEARQDHNLILKKDRISGTFARLFADYAGIVMGILPTVVVIAYCYADRRSRATTSLQSKMTSTWRLVGSRYLASLVTLLMPIFLMGIVLTIQIALHYQGYQIDYLAFFKMTGLWLLPTVMVSSAVGFLSDALFGNFLGFVVQIGWWLSTMMIGARQVAGNYGWLLIPRHNSLHNVAYYEAHLPELLFNRLTYAALAIGFICLAVVLLNLQRGGKFHAINFETLGRVRTQSQRVQH
;
A
#
# COMPACT_ATOMS: atom_id res chain seq x y z
N ASN A 1 -3.51 -20.06 17.25
CA ASN A 1 -3.91 -20.85 16.06
C ASN A 1 -5.36 -20.54 15.70
N GLY A 2 -5.82 -20.91 14.50
CA GLY A 2 -7.11 -20.45 13.95
C GLY A 2 -8.34 -20.94 14.72
N VAL A 3 -8.26 -22.13 15.31
CA VAL A 3 -9.33 -22.69 16.15
C VAL A 3 -9.46 -21.92 17.47
N GLY A 4 -8.34 -21.48 18.06
CA GLY A 4 -8.34 -20.62 19.23
C GLY A 4 -9.00 -19.26 18.96
N GLN A 5 -8.69 -18.64 17.81
CA GLN A 5 -9.36 -17.40 17.40
C GLN A 5 -10.87 -17.61 17.21
N LEU A 6 -11.28 -18.69 16.52
CA LEU A 6 -12.69 -19.00 16.33
C LEU A 6 -13.44 -19.18 17.64
N ARG A 7 -12.82 -19.84 18.62
CA ARG A 7 -13.39 -20.00 19.96
C ARG A 7 -13.61 -18.66 20.64
N TYR A 8 -12.65 -17.76 20.56
CA TYR A 8 -12.76 -16.41 21.10
C TYR A 8 -13.90 -15.62 20.43
N ASP A 9 -13.93 -15.59 19.10
CA ASP A 9 -14.97 -14.87 18.35
C ASP A 9 -16.37 -15.44 18.62
N TYR A 10 -16.49 -16.77 18.73
CA TYR A 10 -17.72 -17.46 19.10
C TYR A 10 -18.21 -17.08 20.50
N GLN A 11 -17.33 -17.07 21.50
CA GLN A 11 -17.68 -16.71 22.88
C GLN A 11 -18.22 -15.27 22.99
N HIS A 12 -17.72 -14.36 22.17
CA HIS A 12 -18.12 -12.95 22.17
C HIS A 12 -19.17 -12.61 21.09
N ASN A 13 -19.60 -13.59 20.29
CA ASN A 13 -20.45 -13.39 19.11
C ASN A 13 -20.00 -12.21 18.23
N THR A 14 -18.69 -12.06 18.07
CA THR A 14 -18.07 -10.89 17.43
C THR A 14 -17.02 -11.40 16.46
N TYR A 15 -17.33 -11.37 15.17
CA TYR A 15 -16.45 -11.83 14.11
C TYR A 15 -15.96 -10.66 13.28
N VAL A 16 -14.67 -10.63 12.93
CA VAL A 16 -14.11 -9.58 12.09
C VAL A 16 -13.95 -10.09 10.66
N THR A 17 -14.53 -9.36 9.71
CA THR A 17 -14.36 -9.55 8.27
C THR A 17 -13.69 -8.32 7.65
N TYR A 18 -13.12 -8.45 6.46
CA TYR A 18 -12.42 -7.37 5.76
C TYR A 18 -12.97 -7.12 4.35
N PRO A 19 -14.28 -6.81 4.20
CA PRO A 19 -14.82 -6.44 2.90
C PRO A 19 -14.08 -5.21 2.36
N LEU A 20 -13.55 -5.32 1.14
CA LEU A 20 -12.74 -4.29 0.49
C LEU A 20 -11.50 -3.85 1.33
N GLY A 21 -10.99 -4.71 2.22
CA GLY A 21 -9.84 -4.41 3.07
C GLY A 21 -10.16 -3.57 4.31
N PHE A 22 -11.43 -3.24 4.58
CA PHE A 22 -11.84 -2.51 5.77
C PHE A 22 -12.43 -3.44 6.82
N ALA A 23 -11.98 -3.30 8.06
CA ALA A 23 -12.48 -4.11 9.17
C ALA A 23 -13.99 -3.85 9.39
N LYS A 24 -14.77 -4.93 9.39
CA LYS A 24 -16.20 -4.94 9.69
C LYS A 24 -16.49 -6.01 10.73
N THR A 25 -17.18 -5.62 11.79
CA THR A 25 -17.66 -6.55 12.80
C THR A 25 -19.01 -7.13 12.40
N VAL A 26 -19.15 -8.44 12.58
CA VAL A 26 -20.38 -9.20 12.29
C VAL A 26 -20.79 -9.91 13.57
N THR A 27 -22.07 -9.74 13.94
CA THR A 27 -22.73 -10.47 15.02
C THR A 27 -23.75 -11.42 14.41
N LEU A 28 -23.76 -12.68 14.85
CA LEU A 28 -24.64 -13.70 14.30
C LEU A 28 -25.89 -13.91 15.16
N PRO A 29 -27.04 -14.25 14.54
CA PRO A 29 -28.22 -14.69 15.26
C PRO A 29 -27.99 -16.07 15.91
N LYS A 30 -28.82 -16.43 16.91
CA LYS A 30 -28.69 -17.68 17.68
C LYS A 30 -28.60 -18.94 16.81
N ALA A 31 -29.34 -18.99 15.70
CA ALA A 31 -29.33 -20.12 14.78
C ALA A 31 -27.95 -20.32 14.10
N ASP A 32 -27.33 -19.23 13.62
CA ASP A 32 -26.02 -19.30 12.99
C ASP A 32 -24.89 -19.47 14.01
N GLN A 33 -25.06 -18.93 15.23
CA GLN A 33 -24.19 -19.25 16.37
C GLN A 33 -24.15 -20.75 16.66
N ALA A 34 -25.29 -21.44 16.64
CA ALA A 34 -25.34 -22.89 16.83
C ALA A 34 -24.58 -23.64 15.71
N ARG A 35 -24.62 -23.13 14.47
CA ARG A 35 -23.83 -23.67 13.35
C ARG A 35 -22.33 -23.42 13.52
N VAL A 36 -21.93 -22.23 13.98
CA VAL A 36 -20.51 -21.98 14.29
C VAL A 36 -20.03 -22.88 15.41
N ARG A 37 -20.86 -23.15 16.43
CA ARG A 37 -20.52 -24.11 17.50
C ARG A 37 -20.22 -25.51 16.95
N SER A 38 -21.05 -26.03 16.04
CA SER A 38 -20.82 -27.36 15.46
C SER A 38 -19.55 -27.39 14.60
N LEU A 39 -19.30 -26.34 13.81
CA LEU A 39 -18.08 -26.19 13.02
C LEU A 39 -16.83 -26.04 13.88
N LEU A 40 -16.93 -25.35 15.02
CA LEU A 40 -15.86 -25.24 15.99
C LEU A 40 -15.54 -26.61 16.61
N THR A 41 -16.55 -27.41 16.95
CA THR A 41 -16.34 -28.79 17.43
C THR A 41 -15.64 -29.64 16.37
N GLN A 42 -16.10 -29.58 15.11
CA GLN A 42 -15.49 -30.30 13.99
C GLN A 42 -14.03 -29.86 13.78
N ALA A 43 -13.75 -28.56 13.86
CA ALA A 43 -12.41 -28.01 13.72
C ALA A 43 -11.46 -28.43 14.86
N ASN A 44 -11.98 -28.61 16.08
CA ASN A 44 -11.18 -29.11 17.21
C ASN A 44 -10.86 -30.61 17.12
N GLN A 45 -11.72 -31.40 16.46
CA GLN A 45 -11.57 -32.86 16.34
C GLN A 45 -10.85 -33.29 15.07
N THR A 46 -10.48 -32.35 14.21
CA THR A 46 -9.93 -32.64 12.90
C THR A 46 -8.44 -32.96 12.99
N GLU A 47 -8.03 -34.03 12.31
CA GLU A 47 -6.62 -34.45 12.21
C GLU A 47 -5.94 -33.97 10.92
N THR A 48 -6.72 -33.56 9.91
CA THR A 48 -6.20 -33.17 8.59
C THR A 48 -6.42 -31.69 8.26
N GLN A 49 -5.42 -31.06 7.65
CA GLN A 49 -5.50 -29.67 7.20
C GLN A 49 -6.70 -29.42 6.27
N ALA A 50 -6.98 -30.35 5.35
CA ALA A 50 -8.09 -30.22 4.41
C ALA A 50 -9.45 -30.07 5.12
N THR A 51 -9.68 -30.86 6.17
CA THR A 51 -10.94 -30.83 6.92
C THR A 51 -11.04 -29.57 7.78
N LEU A 52 -9.91 -29.09 8.32
CA LEU A 52 -9.85 -27.83 9.07
C LEU A 52 -10.20 -26.64 8.17
N VAL A 53 -9.58 -26.58 6.99
CA VAL A 53 -9.84 -25.54 6.00
C VAL A 53 -11.30 -25.56 5.54
N LYS A 54 -11.88 -26.75 5.37
CA LYS A 54 -13.29 -26.90 5.01
C LYS A 54 -14.22 -26.36 6.10
N ALA A 55 -13.98 -26.69 7.38
CA ALA A 55 -14.80 -26.23 8.50
C ALA A 55 -14.70 -24.70 8.68
N LEU A 56 -13.48 -24.16 8.68
CA LEU A 56 -13.25 -22.72 8.80
C LEU A 56 -13.79 -21.94 7.58
N GLY A 57 -13.68 -22.49 6.38
CA GLY A 57 -14.30 -21.90 5.18
C GLY A 57 -15.83 -21.89 5.22
N GLN A 58 -16.47 -22.79 5.95
CA GLN A 58 -17.91 -22.71 6.21
C GLN A 58 -18.25 -21.58 7.18
N VAL A 59 -17.44 -21.39 8.22
CA VAL A 59 -17.58 -20.23 9.12
C VAL A 59 -17.42 -18.93 8.33
N ASP A 60 -16.38 -18.82 7.49
CA ASP A 60 -16.14 -17.64 6.64
C ASP A 60 -17.39 -17.27 5.83
N ARG A 61 -18.03 -18.24 5.19
CA ARG A 61 -19.28 -18.01 4.45
C ARG A 61 -20.45 -17.57 5.33
N LEU A 62 -20.59 -18.14 6.52
CA LEU A 62 -21.67 -17.77 7.46
C LEU A 62 -21.55 -16.32 7.93
N ILE A 63 -20.33 -15.80 8.08
CA ILE A 63 -20.09 -14.42 8.55
C ILE A 63 -19.97 -13.40 7.40
N GLY A 64 -20.23 -13.80 6.15
CA GLY A 64 -20.23 -12.91 4.98
C GLY A 64 -18.93 -12.88 4.16
N GLY A 65 -17.98 -13.76 4.44
CA GLY A 65 -16.73 -13.93 3.69
C GLY A 65 -15.64 -12.90 4.02
N GLN A 66 -14.50 -13.04 3.34
CA GLN A 66 -13.33 -12.15 3.49
C GLN A 66 -12.84 -12.02 4.95
N SER A 67 -13.01 -13.09 5.73
CA SER A 67 -12.49 -13.16 7.09
C SER A 67 -11.11 -13.81 7.12
N ALA A 68 -10.54 -13.87 8.32
CA ALA A 68 -9.32 -14.64 8.54
C ALA A 68 -9.55 -16.17 8.38
N TYR A 69 -10.80 -16.66 8.44
CA TYR A 69 -11.15 -18.08 8.30
C TYR A 69 -11.20 -18.56 6.84
N SER A 70 -11.07 -17.65 5.88
CA SER A 70 -11.03 -18.01 4.46
C SER A 70 -9.86 -18.96 4.15
N SER A 71 -10.02 -19.82 3.15
CA SER A 71 -8.95 -20.74 2.73
C SER A 71 -7.66 -20.02 2.30
N GLN A 72 -7.76 -18.76 1.88
CA GLN A 72 -6.62 -17.93 1.51
C GLN A 72 -5.87 -17.36 2.73
N ASN A 73 -6.57 -17.07 3.83
CA ASN A 73 -6.00 -16.40 5.00
C ASN A 73 -5.67 -17.37 6.14
N ILE A 74 -6.18 -18.60 6.08
CA ILE A 74 -6.03 -19.61 7.13
C ILE A 74 -4.58 -19.99 7.45
N GLN A 75 -3.65 -19.78 6.50
CA GLN A 75 -2.22 -19.98 6.78
C GLN A 75 -1.68 -18.95 7.77
N GLY A 76 -2.23 -17.73 7.81
CA GLY A 76 -1.89 -16.70 8.80
C GLY A 76 -2.24 -17.12 10.23
N PHE A 77 -3.09 -18.13 10.40
CA PHE A 77 -3.41 -18.74 11.68
C PHE A 77 -2.50 -19.89 12.10
N ALA A 78 -1.64 -20.37 11.20
CA ALA A 78 -0.63 -21.36 11.52
C ALA A 78 0.51 -20.68 12.29
N SER A 79 0.35 -20.60 13.60
CA SER A 79 1.37 -20.07 14.51
C SER A 79 1.97 -21.23 15.31
N ARG A 80 3.28 -21.38 15.30
CA ARG A 80 4.00 -22.17 16.31
C ARG A 80 4.93 -21.27 17.11
N PRO A 81 5.06 -21.45 18.43
CA PRO A 81 6.11 -20.79 19.18
C PRO A 81 7.48 -21.13 18.56
N MET A 82 8.37 -20.14 18.53
CA MET A 82 9.76 -20.40 18.17
C MET A 82 10.39 -21.32 19.22
N THR A 83 11.22 -22.26 18.76
CA THR A 83 12.12 -22.97 19.67
C THR A 83 13.16 -22.00 20.22
N LYS A 84 13.77 -22.34 21.35
CA LYS A 84 14.85 -21.52 21.94
C LYS A 84 16.02 -21.31 20.97
N ALA A 85 16.31 -22.31 20.13
CA ALA A 85 17.35 -22.22 19.11
C ALA A 85 16.98 -21.20 18.01
N GLU A 86 15.76 -21.26 17.50
CA GLU A 86 15.25 -20.32 16.48
C GLU A 86 15.18 -18.89 17.02
N ALA A 87 14.67 -18.71 18.24
CA ALA A 87 14.60 -17.38 18.87
C ALA A 87 16.01 -16.78 19.05
N ARG A 88 17.00 -17.59 19.45
CA ARG A 88 18.39 -17.15 19.56
C ARG A 88 18.99 -16.81 18.21
N GLN A 89 18.68 -17.58 17.16
CA GLN A 89 19.13 -17.29 15.81
C GLN A 89 18.54 -15.98 15.27
N ASP A 90 17.22 -15.80 15.38
CA ASP A 90 16.55 -14.58 14.95
C ASP A 90 17.07 -13.35 15.71
N HIS A 91 17.23 -13.47 17.04
CA HIS A 91 17.85 -12.42 17.84
C HIS A 91 19.27 -12.07 17.39
N ASN A 92 20.10 -13.07 17.10
CA ASN A 92 21.45 -12.85 16.57
C ASN A 92 21.44 -12.12 15.23
N LEU A 93 20.49 -12.42 14.35
CA LEU A 93 20.34 -11.72 13.08
C LEU A 93 19.93 -10.26 13.30
N ILE A 94 18.97 -10.00 14.18
CA ILE A 94 18.56 -8.63 14.52
C ILE A 94 19.74 -7.81 15.05
N LEU A 95 20.56 -8.39 15.93
CA LEU A 95 21.72 -7.69 16.50
C LEU A 95 22.85 -7.49 15.48
N LYS A 96 23.20 -8.53 14.70
CA LYS A 96 24.40 -8.52 13.87
C LYS A 96 24.16 -7.98 12.45
N LYS A 97 23.02 -8.31 11.84
CA LYS A 97 22.69 -7.90 10.47
C LYS A 97 21.98 -6.55 10.47
N ASP A 98 20.88 -6.45 11.19
CA ASP A 98 20.05 -5.24 11.19
C ASP A 98 20.52 -4.17 12.16
N ARG A 99 21.41 -4.52 13.09
CA ARG A 99 21.90 -3.60 14.12
C ARG A 99 20.75 -2.93 14.89
N ILE A 100 19.68 -3.69 15.13
CA ILE A 100 18.41 -3.26 15.74
C ILE A 100 17.67 -2.20 14.90
N SER A 101 18.27 -1.08 14.55
CA SER A 101 17.64 0.00 13.79
C SER A 101 17.13 -0.43 12.41
N GLY A 102 17.78 -1.38 11.75
CA GLY A 102 17.33 -1.93 10.48
C GLY A 102 15.95 -2.57 10.56
N THR A 103 15.64 -3.29 11.63
CA THR A 103 14.33 -3.94 11.78
C THR A 103 13.22 -2.93 12.06
N PHE A 104 13.50 -1.93 12.91
CA PHE A 104 12.58 -0.81 13.12
C PHE A 104 12.38 0.02 11.86
N ALA A 105 13.44 0.27 11.09
CA ALA A 105 13.36 1.03 9.84
C ALA A 105 12.51 0.31 8.79
N ARG A 106 12.62 -1.02 8.66
CA ARG A 106 11.74 -1.81 7.79
C ARG A 106 10.30 -1.78 8.25
N LEU A 107 10.05 -1.96 9.54
CA LEU A 107 8.69 -1.89 10.09
C LEU A 107 8.05 -0.52 9.83
N PHE A 108 8.81 0.55 10.08
CA PHE A 108 8.38 1.91 9.79
C PHE A 108 8.08 2.10 8.30
N ALA A 109 8.95 1.63 7.41
CA ALA A 109 8.75 1.73 5.97
C ALA A 109 7.51 0.94 5.49
N ASP A 110 7.21 -0.21 6.08
CA ASP A 110 6.01 -0.98 5.75
C ASP A 110 4.71 -0.21 6.09
N TYR A 111 4.67 0.44 7.26
CA TYR A 111 3.52 1.27 7.64
C TYR A 111 3.44 2.59 6.88
N ALA A 112 4.57 3.30 6.74
CA ALA A 112 4.63 4.54 5.98
C ALA A 112 4.25 4.30 4.51
N GLY A 113 4.58 3.13 3.95
CA GLY A 113 4.21 2.71 2.61
C GLY A 113 2.71 2.72 2.36
N ILE A 114 1.89 2.39 3.37
CA ILE A 114 0.43 2.44 3.29
C ILE A 114 -0.03 3.87 2.95
N VAL A 115 0.47 4.86 3.69
CA VAL A 115 0.11 6.27 3.49
C VAL A 115 0.71 6.80 2.19
N MET A 116 1.98 6.48 1.92
CA MET A 116 2.70 6.92 0.73
C MET A 116 2.17 6.29 -0.56
N GLY A 117 1.42 5.20 -0.49
CA GLY A 117 0.76 4.61 -1.65
C GLY A 117 -0.48 5.37 -2.11
N ILE A 118 -0.95 6.39 -1.40
CA ILE A 118 -2.15 7.15 -1.78
C ILE A 118 -1.98 8.66 -1.66
N LEU A 119 -1.34 9.14 -0.58
CA LEU A 119 -1.20 10.57 -0.29
C LEU A 119 -0.50 11.36 -1.41
N PRO A 120 0.60 10.89 -2.04
CA PRO A 120 1.29 11.63 -3.09
C PRO A 120 0.38 12.00 -4.27
N THR A 121 -0.50 11.08 -4.69
CA THR A 121 -1.43 11.33 -5.79
C THR A 121 -2.39 12.46 -5.46
N VAL A 122 -2.94 12.47 -4.23
CA VAL A 122 -3.85 13.52 -3.77
C VAL A 122 -3.16 14.88 -3.76
N VAL A 123 -1.95 14.95 -3.18
CA VAL A 123 -1.18 16.19 -3.06
C VAL A 123 -0.82 16.75 -4.44
N VAL A 124 -0.35 15.88 -5.35
CA VAL A 124 0.01 16.30 -6.71
C VAL A 124 -1.20 16.79 -7.49
N ILE A 125 -2.33 16.08 -7.46
CA ILE A 125 -3.55 16.52 -8.17
C ILE A 125 -4.05 17.84 -7.59
N ALA A 126 -4.06 18.01 -6.27
CA ALA A 126 -4.46 19.26 -5.62
C ALA A 126 -3.58 20.44 -6.05
N TYR A 127 -2.25 20.21 -6.12
CA TYR A 127 -1.30 21.22 -6.61
C TYR A 127 -1.56 21.59 -8.08
N CYS A 128 -1.74 20.60 -8.96
CA CYS A 128 -2.03 20.88 -10.36
C CYS A 128 -3.39 21.57 -10.57
N TYR A 129 -4.39 21.22 -9.76
CA TYR A 129 -5.69 21.90 -9.74
C TYR A 129 -5.57 23.37 -9.29
N ALA A 130 -4.78 23.65 -8.26
CA ALA A 130 -4.54 25.01 -7.78
C ALA A 130 -3.94 25.90 -8.87
N ASP A 131 -3.01 25.39 -9.66
CA ASP A 131 -2.42 26.11 -10.81
C ASP A 131 -3.43 26.44 -11.90
N ARG A 132 -4.36 25.52 -12.19
CA ARG A 132 -5.44 25.80 -13.15
C ARG A 132 -6.38 26.87 -12.61
N ARG A 133 -6.75 26.76 -11.34
CA ARG A 133 -7.67 27.69 -10.68
C ARG A 133 -7.10 29.11 -10.62
N SER A 134 -5.79 29.25 -10.42
CA SER A 134 -5.10 30.55 -10.42
C SER A 134 -4.81 31.12 -11.82
N ARG A 135 -5.20 30.41 -12.89
CA ARG A 135 -4.86 30.73 -14.29
C ARG A 135 -3.36 30.81 -14.55
N ALA A 136 -2.53 30.24 -13.67
CA ALA A 136 -1.08 30.19 -13.85
C ALA A 136 -0.70 29.29 -15.03
N THR A 137 -1.54 28.31 -15.39
CA THR A 137 -1.28 27.37 -16.49
C THR A 137 -1.07 28.04 -17.84
N THR A 138 -1.81 29.10 -18.18
CA THR A 138 -1.64 29.81 -19.46
C THR A 138 -0.29 30.52 -19.53
N SER A 139 0.12 31.16 -18.42
CA SER A 139 1.45 31.78 -18.30
C SER A 139 2.58 30.76 -18.31
N LEU A 140 2.39 29.60 -17.66
CA LEU A 140 3.37 28.51 -17.64
C LEU A 140 3.52 27.86 -19.02
N GLN A 141 2.42 27.66 -19.73
CA GLN A 141 2.41 27.07 -21.07
C GLN A 141 2.99 27.99 -22.14
N SER A 142 2.90 29.31 -21.96
CA SER A 142 3.46 30.32 -22.87
C SER A 142 4.96 30.56 -22.68
N LYS A 143 5.59 30.06 -21.61
CA LYS A 143 7.04 30.22 -21.40
C LYS A 143 7.84 29.41 -22.42
N MET A 144 8.97 29.95 -22.88
CA MET A 144 9.96 29.25 -23.72
C MET A 144 10.61 28.02 -23.05
N THR A 145 10.32 27.77 -21.77
CA THR A 145 10.82 26.62 -21.03
C THR A 145 10.26 25.31 -21.62
N SER A 146 11.14 24.32 -21.80
CA SER A 146 10.72 23.00 -22.29
C SER A 146 9.78 22.29 -21.30
N THR A 147 8.83 21.53 -21.83
CA THR A 147 7.83 20.81 -21.03
C THR A 147 8.47 19.83 -20.05
N TRP A 148 9.57 19.17 -20.47
CA TRP A 148 10.37 18.30 -19.60
C TRP A 148 10.91 19.04 -18.36
N ARG A 149 11.51 20.22 -18.54
CA ARG A 149 12.05 21.01 -17.41
C ARG A 149 10.93 21.45 -16.45
N LEU A 150 9.78 21.83 -16.99
CA LEU A 150 8.62 22.25 -16.20
C LEU A 150 8.05 21.09 -15.36
N VAL A 151 7.75 19.95 -15.97
CA VAL A 151 7.14 18.80 -15.28
C VAL A 151 8.17 18.11 -14.39
N GLY A 152 9.39 17.91 -14.88
CA GLY A 152 10.46 17.23 -14.15
C GLY A 152 10.86 17.96 -12.87
N SER A 153 11.01 19.29 -12.90
CA SER A 153 11.32 20.07 -11.69
C SER A 153 10.21 19.97 -10.65
N ARG A 154 8.94 20.04 -11.07
CA ARG A 154 7.77 19.90 -10.19
C ARG A 154 7.67 18.50 -9.61
N TYR A 155 7.92 17.48 -10.41
CA TYR A 155 7.94 16.09 -9.96
C TYR A 155 9.02 15.90 -8.90
N LEU A 156 10.27 16.30 -9.16
CA LEU A 156 11.34 16.22 -8.17
C LEU A 156 11.03 17.01 -6.90
N ALA A 157 10.48 18.22 -7.02
CA ALA A 157 10.07 19.03 -5.87
C ALA A 157 8.98 18.32 -5.03
N SER A 158 8.01 17.65 -5.68
CA SER A 158 7.00 16.88 -4.96
C SER A 158 7.61 15.69 -4.20
N LEU A 159 8.57 14.98 -4.79
CA LEU A 159 9.22 13.84 -4.13
C LEU A 159 9.97 14.31 -2.88
N VAL A 160 10.76 15.37 -2.99
CA VAL A 160 11.51 15.94 -1.86
C VAL A 160 10.55 16.41 -0.76
N THR A 161 9.49 17.12 -1.13
CA THR A 161 8.52 17.65 -0.15
C THR A 161 7.79 16.53 0.58
N LEU A 162 7.38 15.48 -0.13
CA LEU A 162 6.67 14.34 0.46
C LEU A 162 7.58 13.45 1.32
N LEU A 163 8.87 13.35 0.99
CA LEU A 163 9.84 12.56 1.75
C LEU A 163 10.41 13.31 2.96
N MET A 164 10.40 14.65 2.96
CA MET A 164 10.88 15.47 4.08
C MET A 164 10.32 15.05 5.44
N PRO A 165 8.98 14.95 5.65
CA PRO A 165 8.45 14.52 6.95
C PRO A 165 8.86 13.09 7.33
N ILE A 166 9.06 12.21 6.34
CA ILE A 166 9.52 10.83 6.57
C ILE A 166 10.97 10.81 7.06
N PHE A 167 11.84 11.62 6.46
CA PHE A 167 13.23 11.75 6.92
C PHE A 167 13.32 12.36 8.32
N LEU A 168 12.54 13.40 8.61
CA LEU A 168 12.48 14.00 9.94
C LEU A 168 12.03 12.99 11.00
N MET A 169 10.98 12.21 10.70
CA MET A 169 10.55 11.12 11.59
C MET A 169 11.64 10.05 11.73
N GLY A 170 12.34 9.69 10.65
CA GLY A 170 13.46 8.76 10.67
C GLY A 170 14.59 9.20 11.60
N ILE A 171 14.91 10.49 11.65
CA ILE A 171 15.89 11.06 12.61
C ILE A 171 15.39 10.89 14.04
N VAL A 172 14.14 11.27 14.33
CA VAL A 172 13.55 11.13 15.68
C VAL A 172 13.59 9.68 16.16
N LEU A 173 13.16 8.74 15.31
CA LEU A 173 13.17 7.32 15.64
C LEU A 173 14.58 6.76 15.82
N THR A 174 15.54 7.25 15.03
CA THR A 174 16.96 6.88 15.19
C THR A 174 17.51 7.33 16.54
N ILE A 175 17.18 8.55 16.98
CA ILE A 175 17.56 9.08 18.30
C ILE A 175 16.93 8.22 19.41
N GLN A 176 15.63 7.89 19.31
CA GLN A 176 14.96 7.06 20.31
C GLN A 176 15.59 5.67 20.43
N ILE A 177 15.92 5.03 19.30
CA ILE A 177 16.58 3.72 19.30
C ILE A 177 17.98 3.83 19.91
N ALA A 178 18.75 4.87 19.58
CA ALA A 178 20.07 5.10 20.16
C ALA A 178 20.03 5.31 21.68
N LEU A 179 19.02 6.01 22.19
CA LEU A 179 18.85 6.24 23.63
C LEU A 179 18.37 5.00 24.37
N HIS A 180 17.53 4.16 23.76
CA HIS A 180 16.96 2.98 24.41
C HIS A 180 17.90 1.76 24.37
N TYR A 181 18.68 1.60 23.31
CA TYR A 181 19.58 0.47 23.10
C TYR A 181 21.05 0.85 23.27
N GLN A 182 21.37 1.52 24.38
CA GLN A 182 22.75 1.90 24.70
C GLN A 182 23.66 0.66 24.81
N GLY A 183 24.88 0.77 24.28
CA GLY A 183 25.85 -0.32 24.26
C GLY A 183 25.68 -1.33 23.13
N TYR A 184 24.61 -1.23 22.33
CA TYR A 184 24.45 -2.02 21.10
C TYR A 184 24.97 -1.25 19.88
N GLN A 185 25.44 -2.00 18.87
CA GLN A 185 25.76 -1.41 17.58
C GLN A 185 24.47 -1.07 16.83
N ILE A 186 24.34 0.19 16.41
CA ILE A 186 23.18 0.73 15.72
C ILE A 186 23.62 1.31 14.37
N ASP A 187 22.81 1.09 13.32
CA ASP A 187 22.98 1.80 12.05
C ASP A 187 22.16 3.08 12.04
N TYR A 188 22.83 4.23 12.20
CA TYR A 188 22.22 5.55 12.20
C TYR A 188 21.58 5.95 10.85
N LEU A 189 21.93 5.24 9.76
CA LEU A 189 21.37 5.48 8.44
C LEU A 189 20.28 4.49 8.05
N ALA A 190 19.87 3.58 8.95
CA ALA A 190 18.89 2.54 8.65
C ALA A 190 17.58 3.11 8.08
N PHE A 191 17.03 4.16 8.69
CA PHE A 191 15.80 4.81 8.23
C PHE A 191 15.96 5.48 6.86
N PHE A 192 17.12 6.09 6.60
CA PHE A 192 17.40 6.70 5.29
C PHE A 192 17.51 5.64 4.19
N LYS A 193 18.23 4.55 4.47
CA LYS A 193 18.37 3.41 3.55
C LYS A 193 17.01 2.79 3.25
N MET A 194 16.19 2.52 4.26
CA MET A 194 14.85 1.95 4.06
C MET A 194 13.89 2.93 3.40
N THR A 195 14.00 4.23 3.66
CA THR A 195 13.20 5.24 2.94
C THR A 195 13.57 5.24 1.44
N GLY A 196 14.86 5.21 1.10
CA GLY A 196 15.31 5.17 -0.30
C GLY A 196 15.01 3.85 -1.00
N LEU A 197 15.22 2.71 -0.34
CA LEU A 197 15.00 1.39 -0.93
C LEU A 197 13.51 1.04 -1.02
N TRP A 198 12.77 1.26 0.07
CA TRP A 198 11.40 0.77 0.23
C TRP A 198 10.37 1.79 -0.22
N LEU A 199 10.44 3.02 0.30
CA LEU A 199 9.38 4.03 0.17
C LEU A 199 9.49 4.85 -1.11
N LEU A 200 10.69 5.26 -1.50
CA LEU A 200 10.91 6.16 -2.65
C LEU A 200 10.21 5.64 -3.93
N PRO A 201 10.32 4.37 -4.34
CA PRO A 201 9.62 3.87 -5.52
C PRO A 201 8.09 3.99 -5.44
N THR A 202 7.51 3.79 -4.25
CA THR A 202 6.07 3.97 -4.01
C THR A 202 5.67 5.45 -4.12
N VAL A 203 6.47 6.35 -3.55
CA VAL A 203 6.23 7.80 -3.65
C VAL A 203 6.37 8.28 -5.10
N MET A 204 7.38 7.77 -5.82
CA MET A 204 7.62 8.05 -7.24
C MET A 204 6.40 7.71 -8.08
N VAL A 205 5.97 6.45 -8.07
CA VAL A 205 4.86 6.01 -8.93
C VAL A 205 3.53 6.66 -8.54
N SER A 206 3.25 6.83 -7.24
CA SER A 206 2.02 7.48 -6.78
C SER A 206 1.97 8.96 -7.17
N SER A 207 3.10 9.67 -7.08
CA SER A 207 3.21 11.05 -7.58
C SER A 207 3.04 11.12 -9.10
N ALA A 208 3.66 10.17 -9.82
CA ALA A 208 3.58 10.10 -11.28
C ALA A 208 2.15 9.84 -11.79
N VAL A 209 1.37 9.02 -11.09
CA VAL A 209 -0.07 8.84 -11.37
C VAL A 209 -0.82 10.17 -11.24
N GLY A 210 -0.48 10.99 -10.24
CA GLY A 210 -1.07 12.33 -10.08
C GLY A 210 -0.80 13.24 -11.28
N PHE A 211 0.46 13.33 -11.72
CA PHE A 211 0.84 14.13 -12.89
C PHE A 211 0.23 13.59 -14.19
N LEU A 212 0.22 12.28 -14.39
CA LEU A 212 -0.36 11.66 -15.58
C LEU A 212 -1.88 11.83 -15.62
N SER A 213 -2.56 11.69 -14.48
CA SER A 213 -3.99 11.99 -14.35
C SER A 213 -4.31 13.41 -14.75
N ASP A 214 -3.49 14.36 -14.27
CA ASP A 214 -3.68 15.77 -14.59
C ASP A 214 -3.54 16.03 -16.09
N ALA A 215 -2.52 15.44 -16.72
CA ALA A 215 -2.29 15.54 -18.15
C ALA A 215 -3.41 14.90 -18.98
N LEU A 216 -3.97 13.76 -18.54
CA LEU A 216 -5.01 13.03 -19.29
C LEU A 216 -6.40 13.65 -19.14
N PHE A 217 -6.81 13.95 -17.91
CA PHE A 217 -8.19 14.28 -17.58
C PHE A 217 -8.42 15.74 -17.18
N GLY A 218 -7.35 16.47 -16.81
CA GLY A 218 -7.46 17.84 -16.31
C GLY A 218 -8.28 17.98 -15.01
N ASN A 219 -8.58 16.87 -14.33
CA ASN A 219 -9.46 16.80 -13.16
C ASN A 219 -8.99 15.71 -12.16
N PHE A 220 -9.80 15.44 -11.13
CA PHE A 220 -9.49 14.51 -10.04
C PHE A 220 -9.68 13.01 -10.39
N LEU A 221 -10.04 12.62 -11.62
CA LEU A 221 -10.41 11.24 -11.95
C LEU A 221 -9.32 10.21 -11.69
N GLY A 222 -8.04 10.53 -11.91
CA GLY A 222 -6.96 9.56 -11.64
C GLY A 222 -6.77 9.27 -10.14
N PHE A 223 -7.36 10.06 -9.25
CA PHE A 223 -7.42 9.68 -7.83
C PHE A 223 -8.27 8.41 -7.63
N VAL A 224 -9.34 8.22 -8.40
CA VAL A 224 -10.17 7.00 -8.36
C VAL A 224 -9.36 5.78 -8.77
N VAL A 225 -8.54 5.92 -9.82
CA VAL A 225 -7.62 4.85 -10.27
C VAL A 225 -6.62 4.49 -9.18
N GLN A 226 -6.03 5.50 -8.53
CA GLN A 226 -5.09 5.28 -7.43
C GLN A 226 -5.76 4.60 -6.24
N ILE A 227 -6.98 4.99 -5.85
CA ILE A 227 -7.73 4.33 -4.78
C ILE A 227 -7.94 2.86 -5.13
N GLY A 228 -8.39 2.55 -6.35
CA GLY A 228 -8.61 1.17 -6.79
C GLY A 228 -7.33 0.32 -6.73
N TRP A 229 -6.21 0.88 -7.19
CA TRP A 229 -4.91 0.21 -7.16
C TRP A 229 -4.39 0.02 -5.72
N TRP A 230 -4.52 1.05 -4.89
CA TRP A 230 -4.14 1.03 -3.49
C TRP A 230 -4.94 -0.01 -2.70
N LEU A 231 -6.27 -0.03 -2.85
CA LEU A 231 -7.16 -1.03 -2.23
C LEU A 231 -6.81 -2.45 -2.67
N SER A 232 -6.56 -2.65 -3.96
CA SER A 232 -6.15 -3.96 -4.49
C SER A 232 -4.84 -4.42 -3.87
N THR A 233 -3.85 -3.53 -3.76
CA THR A 233 -2.57 -3.81 -3.11
C THR A 233 -2.75 -4.16 -1.64
N MET A 234 -3.58 -3.42 -0.90
CA MET A 234 -3.86 -3.68 0.51
C MET A 234 -4.57 -5.01 0.73
N MET A 235 -5.56 -5.35 -0.09
CA MET A 235 -6.26 -6.64 0.01
C MET A 235 -5.34 -7.83 -0.28
N ILE A 236 -4.45 -7.72 -1.27
CA ILE A 236 -3.49 -8.79 -1.57
C ILE A 236 -2.43 -8.88 -0.45
N GLY A 237 -1.90 -7.74 0.00
CA GLY A 237 -0.91 -7.68 1.06
C GLY A 237 -1.43 -8.16 2.42
N ALA A 238 -2.71 -7.96 2.71
CA ALA A 238 -3.35 -8.42 3.96
C ALA A 238 -3.31 -9.95 4.14
N ARG A 239 -3.19 -10.71 3.05
CA ARG A 239 -3.09 -12.19 3.09
C ARG A 239 -1.81 -12.68 3.75
N GLN A 240 -0.73 -11.90 3.65
CA GLN A 240 0.57 -12.20 4.24
C GLN A 240 1.29 -10.90 4.60
N VAL A 241 1.01 -10.40 5.81
CA VAL A 241 1.56 -9.12 6.27
C VAL A 241 3.01 -9.24 6.75
N ALA A 242 3.46 -10.42 7.16
CA ALA A 242 4.77 -10.68 7.75
C ALA A 242 5.81 -11.21 6.75
N GLY A 243 5.84 -10.64 5.53
CA GLY A 243 6.77 -11.02 4.47
C GLY A 243 6.06 -11.33 3.15
N ASN A 244 5.86 -10.30 2.33
CA ASN A 244 5.31 -10.39 0.98
C ASN A 244 5.85 -9.21 0.16
N TYR A 245 6.90 -9.46 -0.61
CA TYR A 245 7.57 -8.40 -1.39
C TYR A 245 7.04 -8.32 -2.81
N GLY A 246 6.85 -9.48 -3.47
CA GLY A 246 5.94 -9.73 -4.59
C GLY A 246 5.86 -8.65 -5.67
N TRP A 247 4.67 -8.49 -6.23
CA TRP A 247 4.34 -7.43 -7.20
C TRP A 247 3.47 -6.32 -6.59
N LEU A 248 3.64 -6.07 -5.29
CA LEU A 248 2.83 -5.09 -4.56
C LEU A 248 3.41 -3.68 -4.70
N LEU A 249 2.53 -2.69 -4.90
CA LEU A 249 2.88 -1.27 -4.81
C LEU A 249 3.45 -0.96 -3.42
N ILE A 250 2.90 -1.62 -2.39
CA ILE A 250 3.28 -1.52 -0.99
C ILE A 250 3.69 -2.92 -0.51
N PRO A 251 5.00 -3.27 -0.59
CA PRO A 251 5.55 -4.51 -0.04
C PRO A 251 5.28 -4.60 1.45
N ARG A 252 5.04 -5.81 1.97
CA ARG A 252 4.68 -6.08 3.37
C ARG A 252 5.78 -6.83 4.11
N HIS A 253 6.09 -6.41 5.34
CA HIS A 253 7.00 -7.13 6.24
C HIS A 253 6.48 -7.24 7.67
N ASN A 254 5.71 -6.25 8.12
CA ASN A 254 5.03 -6.09 9.41
C ASN A 254 5.56 -6.95 10.56
N SER A 255 6.86 -6.86 10.82
CA SER A 255 7.54 -7.65 11.84
C SER A 255 8.86 -7.00 12.23
N LEU A 256 9.16 -7.04 13.53
CA LEU A 256 10.51 -6.77 14.04
C LEU A 256 11.44 -7.98 13.89
N HIS A 257 10.88 -9.13 13.56
CA HIS A 257 11.57 -10.40 13.36
C HIS A 257 11.68 -10.72 11.86
N ASN A 258 11.99 -11.97 11.56
CA ASN A 258 11.96 -12.52 10.21
C ASN A 258 13.05 -11.93 9.30
N VAL A 259 14.20 -11.62 9.90
CA VAL A 259 15.38 -11.08 9.20
C VAL A 259 15.88 -12.07 8.15
N ALA A 260 15.86 -13.37 8.47
CA ALA A 260 16.25 -14.42 7.53
C ALA A 260 15.39 -14.41 6.26
N TYR A 261 14.08 -14.20 6.38
CA TYR A 261 13.19 -14.09 5.23
C TYR A 261 13.47 -12.83 4.42
N TYR A 262 13.69 -11.68 5.09
CA TYR A 262 14.07 -10.44 4.42
C TYR A 262 15.34 -10.61 3.59
N GLU A 263 16.40 -11.19 4.16
CA GLU A 263 17.67 -11.42 3.46
C GLU A 263 17.49 -12.37 2.27
N ALA A 264 16.72 -13.45 2.43
CA ALA A 264 16.47 -14.42 1.37
C ALA A 264 15.67 -13.84 0.19
N HIS A 265 14.76 -12.90 0.45
CA HIS A 265 13.87 -12.30 -0.56
C HIS A 265 14.25 -10.85 -0.91
N LEU A 266 15.43 -10.39 -0.49
CA LEU A 266 15.92 -9.06 -0.85
C LEU A 266 15.98 -8.83 -2.38
N PRO A 267 16.40 -9.82 -3.22
CA PRO A 267 16.35 -9.66 -4.67
C PRO A 267 14.93 -9.44 -5.22
N GLU A 268 13.94 -10.13 -4.66
CA GLU A 268 12.53 -9.96 -5.04
C GLU A 268 12.04 -8.56 -4.71
N LEU A 269 12.36 -8.06 -3.51
CA LEU A 269 12.07 -6.68 -3.12
C LEU A 269 12.75 -5.70 -4.09
N LEU A 270 14.05 -5.85 -4.35
CA LEU A 270 14.79 -4.96 -5.24
C LEU A 270 14.18 -4.93 -6.65
N PHE A 271 13.84 -6.09 -7.20
CA PHE A 271 13.23 -6.21 -8.52
C PHE A 271 11.87 -5.50 -8.58
N ASN A 272 11.04 -5.68 -7.55
CA ASN A 272 9.79 -4.95 -7.40
C ASN A 272 10.04 -3.43 -7.36
N ARG A 273 10.95 -2.97 -6.50
CA ARG A 273 11.26 -1.54 -6.30
C ARG A 273 11.77 -0.88 -7.59
N LEU A 274 12.64 -1.57 -8.34
CA LEU A 274 13.13 -1.11 -9.64
C LEU A 274 11.99 -1.03 -10.68
N THR A 275 11.09 -2.01 -10.69
CA THR A 275 9.94 -2.01 -11.61
C THR A 275 9.03 -0.82 -11.35
N TYR A 276 8.68 -0.54 -10.09
CA TYR A 276 7.84 0.62 -9.76
C TYR A 276 8.53 1.96 -10.03
N ALA A 277 9.85 2.05 -9.83
CA ALA A 277 10.62 3.23 -10.21
C ALA A 277 10.62 3.44 -11.74
N ALA A 278 10.82 2.38 -12.53
CA ALA A 278 10.76 2.42 -13.98
C ALA A 278 9.36 2.82 -14.49
N LEU A 279 8.31 2.27 -13.87
CA LEU A 279 6.93 2.61 -14.18
C LEU A 279 6.63 4.10 -13.91
N ALA A 280 7.14 4.64 -12.80
CA ALA A 280 7.02 6.06 -12.47
C ALA A 280 7.67 6.95 -13.54
N ILE A 281 8.87 6.60 -13.99
CA ILE A 281 9.56 7.32 -15.07
C ILE A 281 8.73 7.25 -16.35
N GLY A 282 8.20 6.08 -16.70
CA GLY A 282 7.31 5.90 -17.85
C GLY A 282 6.07 6.81 -17.80
N PHE A 283 5.41 6.88 -16.65
CA PHE A 283 4.24 7.76 -16.44
C PHE A 283 4.60 9.25 -16.55
N ILE A 284 5.74 9.69 -16.02
CA ILE A 284 6.18 11.07 -16.16
C ILE A 284 6.56 11.40 -17.60
N CYS A 285 7.25 10.51 -18.30
CA CYS A 285 7.55 10.69 -19.73
C CYS A 285 6.27 10.83 -20.55
N LEU A 286 5.27 9.97 -20.30
CA LEU A 286 3.97 10.06 -20.94
C LEU A 286 3.25 11.38 -20.61
N ALA A 287 3.26 11.79 -19.35
CA ALA A 287 2.68 13.07 -18.94
C ALA A 287 3.35 14.27 -19.65
N VAL A 288 4.68 14.23 -19.81
CA VAL A 288 5.42 15.26 -20.55
C VAL A 288 5.03 15.29 -22.02
N VAL A 289 4.91 14.13 -22.68
CA VAL A 289 4.49 14.04 -24.07
C VAL A 289 3.07 14.62 -24.24
N LEU A 290 2.13 14.21 -23.40
CA LEU A 290 0.74 14.68 -23.43
C LEU A 290 0.66 16.19 -23.24
N LEU A 291 1.33 16.73 -22.22
CA LEU A 291 1.37 18.17 -21.98
C LEU A 291 2.05 18.93 -23.12
N ASN A 292 3.07 18.35 -23.77
CA ASN A 292 3.70 18.96 -24.93
C ASN A 292 2.74 19.04 -26.13
N LEU A 293 1.95 17.99 -26.36
CA LEU A 293 0.90 17.98 -27.37
C LEU A 293 -0.19 19.01 -27.08
N GLN A 294 -0.55 19.21 -25.80
CA GLN A 294 -1.49 20.26 -25.38
C GLN A 294 -0.96 21.66 -25.64
N ARG A 295 0.31 21.92 -25.34
CA ARG A 295 0.96 23.22 -25.65
C ARG A 295 0.99 23.52 -27.14
N GLY A 296 1.12 22.50 -27.98
CA GLY A 296 1.06 22.61 -29.44
C GLY A 296 -0.36 22.62 -30.02
N GLY A 297 -1.42 22.57 -29.21
CA GLY A 297 -2.81 22.52 -29.65
C GLY A 297 -3.24 21.21 -30.32
N LYS A 298 -2.38 20.18 -30.31
CA LYS A 298 -2.60 18.88 -30.98
C LYS A 298 -3.43 17.90 -30.15
N PHE A 299 -3.58 18.16 -28.85
CA PHE A 299 -4.34 17.35 -27.92
C PHE A 299 -5.03 18.25 -26.90
N HIS A 300 -6.22 17.85 -26.45
CA HIS A 300 -6.91 18.48 -25.32
C HIS A 300 -7.21 17.39 -24.30
N ALA A 301 -7.03 17.70 -23.02
CA ALA A 301 -7.39 16.78 -21.94
C ALA A 301 -8.85 16.33 -22.07
N ILE A 302 -9.11 15.07 -21.75
CA ILE A 302 -10.44 14.47 -21.86
C ILE A 302 -11.32 15.07 -20.76
N ASN A 303 -12.09 16.09 -21.13
CA ASN A 303 -13.03 16.73 -20.22
C ASN A 303 -14.40 16.07 -20.36
N PHE A 304 -14.88 15.43 -19.30
CA PHE A 304 -16.20 14.78 -19.31
C PHE A 304 -17.35 15.79 -19.25
N GLU A 305 -17.10 17.06 -18.91
CA GLU A 305 -18.13 18.11 -18.96
C GLU A 305 -18.49 18.52 -20.40
N THR A 306 -17.55 18.47 -21.35
CA THR A 306 -17.82 18.78 -22.76
C THR A 306 -18.53 17.62 -23.46
N LEU A 307 -18.25 16.37 -23.08
CA LEU A 307 -18.98 15.19 -23.59
C LEU A 307 -20.48 15.20 -23.23
N GLY A 308 -20.84 15.72 -22.05
CA GLY A 308 -22.25 15.88 -21.64
C GLY A 308 -22.99 16.96 -22.42
N ARG A 309 -22.31 18.05 -22.80
CA ARG A 309 -22.89 19.17 -23.56
C ARG A 309 -23.16 18.82 -25.03
N VAL A 310 -22.30 18.02 -25.67
CA VAL A 310 -22.52 17.55 -27.05
C VAL A 310 -23.79 16.70 -27.15
N ARG A 311 -24.09 15.90 -26.11
CA ARG A 311 -25.30 15.06 -26.06
C ARG A 311 -26.59 15.87 -25.85
N THR A 312 -26.53 16.98 -25.10
CA THR A 312 -27.69 17.86 -24.88
C THR A 312 -27.98 18.79 -26.04
N GLN A 313 -26.97 19.20 -26.84
CA GLN A 313 -27.22 19.94 -28.08
C GLN A 313 -27.85 19.07 -29.17
N SER A 314 -27.47 17.78 -29.27
CA SER A 314 -28.10 16.86 -30.23
C SER A 314 -29.59 16.59 -29.97
N GLN A 315 -30.06 16.73 -28.72
CA GLN A 315 -31.48 16.58 -28.38
C GLN A 315 -32.30 17.88 -28.55
N ARG A 316 -31.65 19.05 -28.61
CA ARG A 316 -32.34 20.33 -28.87
C ARG A 316 -32.54 20.66 -30.35
N VAL A 317 -31.97 19.87 -31.26
CA VAL A 317 -32.13 20.06 -32.72
C VAL A 317 -33.22 19.13 -33.29
N GLN A 318 -33.87 18.31 -32.45
CA GLN A 318 -34.97 17.40 -32.85
C GLN A 318 -36.34 17.79 -32.27
N HIS A 319 -36.50 19.01 -31.77
CA HIS A 319 -37.79 19.58 -31.37
C HIS A 319 -38.02 20.93 -32.02
#